data_AF-A0A2E5YPI5-F1
#
_entry.id   AF-A0A2E5YPI5-F1
#
_cell.length_a   1.000
_cell.length_b   1.000
_cell.length_c   1.000
_cell.angle_alpha   90.00
_cell.angle_beta   90.00
_cell.angle_gamma   90.00
#
_symmetry.space_group_name_H-M   'P 1'
#
loop_
_entity.id
_entity.type
_entity.pdbx_description
1 polymer ?
#
loop_
_entity_poly.entity_id
_entity_poly.type
_entity_poly.pdbx_seq_one_letter_code
_entity_poly.pdbx_strand_id
1 'polypeptide(L)'
;MSGSESPPSVDSAAVLVAMLRRMLRPLVRFLVSRQVQYPLVSRLLKSLYVEVATSDFPLEDKRLTVSRLSLLTGIHRREVKRIQEQAAPGEAPTPPAITLGAQIVARWTGEAPWIDDEGRPRPLRRQSDEGDIPSFQRLVNSVSVDIHPRSVLDEWLRLGIASIDEDGAVALKSEAFVPSRGFEEKAHYVGRNLRDHLAAAAGNLDSDESPFLERSVHYGSLPSAAVEELSALAREAGQEVLVRINDRARELKRGAAERGESEGLDHRRITFGVYEFDAPTNEGAGEVSGSSAERALNEVPEGGGDAD
;
A
#
# COMPACT_ATOMS: atom_id res chain seq x y z
N MET A 1 20.46 30.20 5.40
CA MET A 1 21.78 29.63 5.03
C MET A 1 21.51 28.63 3.93
N SER A 2 21.96 28.92 2.71
CA SER A 2 21.68 28.11 1.52
C SER A 2 22.59 26.88 1.54
N GLY A 3 22.03 25.71 1.80
CA GLY A 3 22.71 24.43 1.63
C GLY A 3 22.82 24.14 0.14
N SER A 4 24.01 24.29 -0.43
CA SER A 4 24.29 23.76 -1.76
C SER A 4 24.43 22.24 -1.64
N GLU A 5 23.39 21.50 -2.03
CA GLU A 5 23.55 20.08 -2.31
C GLU A 5 24.59 19.94 -3.42
N SER A 6 25.74 19.38 -3.07
CA SER A 6 26.76 19.01 -4.05
C SER A 6 26.19 17.88 -4.91
N PRO A 7 26.46 17.87 -6.23
CA PRO A 7 25.96 16.80 -7.10
C PRO A 7 26.44 15.44 -6.57
N PRO A 8 25.61 14.38 -6.67
CA PRO A 8 25.98 13.06 -6.18
C PRO A 8 27.29 12.60 -6.84
N SER A 9 28.20 12.05 -6.05
CA SER A 9 29.47 11.51 -6.54
C SER A 9 29.22 10.42 -7.60
N VAL A 10 30.19 10.17 -8.49
CA VAL A 10 30.07 9.14 -9.54
C VAL A 10 29.73 7.77 -8.97
N ASP A 11 30.17 7.49 -7.75
CA ASP A 11 29.88 6.25 -7.00
C ASP A 11 28.40 6.20 -6.55
N SER A 12 27.86 7.33 -6.09
CA SER A 12 26.44 7.49 -5.75
C SER A 12 25.53 7.30 -6.98
N ALA A 13 25.93 7.80 -8.15
CA ALA A 13 25.15 7.62 -9.38
C ALA A 13 25.10 6.15 -9.83
N ALA A 14 26.20 5.42 -9.73
CA ALA A 14 26.25 3.99 -10.05
C ALA A 14 25.37 3.15 -9.11
N VAL A 15 25.37 3.47 -7.81
CA VAL A 15 24.51 2.83 -6.81
C VAL A 15 23.04 3.07 -7.12
N LEU A 16 22.65 4.32 -7.43
CA LEU A 16 21.28 4.66 -7.81
C LEU A 16 20.83 3.92 -9.08
N VAL A 17 21.69 3.82 -10.10
CA VAL A 17 21.40 3.05 -11.32
C VAL A 17 21.21 1.56 -11.00
N ALA A 18 22.02 0.99 -10.12
CA ALA A 18 21.89 -0.40 -9.71
C ALA A 18 20.61 -0.65 -8.91
N MET A 19 20.23 0.27 -8.01
CA MET A 19 18.97 0.25 -7.28
C MET A 19 17.77 0.33 -8.23
N LEU A 20 17.75 1.32 -9.14
CA LEU A 20 16.72 1.47 -10.16
C LEU A 20 16.58 0.22 -11.02
N ARG A 21 17.69 -0.40 -11.42
CA ARG A 21 17.66 -1.64 -12.19
C ARG A 21 17.01 -2.79 -11.41
N ARG A 22 17.29 -2.92 -10.12
CA ARG A 22 16.68 -3.94 -9.24
C ARG A 22 15.17 -3.72 -9.11
N MET A 23 14.75 -2.48 -8.88
CA MET A 23 13.33 -2.11 -8.72
C MET A 23 12.53 -2.22 -10.02
N LEU A 24 13.08 -1.71 -11.13
CA LEU A 24 12.36 -1.66 -12.41
C LEU A 24 12.26 -3.01 -13.09
N ARG A 25 13.18 -3.95 -12.86
CA ARG A 25 13.17 -5.27 -13.51
C ARG A 25 11.86 -6.05 -13.31
N PRO A 26 11.34 -6.27 -12.08
CA PRO A 26 10.06 -6.96 -11.88
C PRO A 26 8.88 -6.20 -12.50
N LEU A 27 8.88 -4.87 -12.40
CA LEU A 27 7.84 -4.03 -13.02
C LEU A 27 7.85 -4.17 -14.54
N VAL A 28 9.00 -4.04 -15.19
CA VAL A 28 9.16 -4.19 -16.65
C VAL A 28 8.74 -5.58 -17.09
N ARG A 29 9.12 -6.64 -16.34
CA ARG A 29 8.68 -8.01 -16.62
C ARG A 29 7.14 -8.11 -16.60
N PHE A 30 6.49 -7.54 -15.60
CA PHE A 30 5.04 -7.50 -15.51
C PHE A 30 4.42 -6.74 -16.69
N LEU A 31 4.91 -5.55 -17.02
CA LEU A 31 4.41 -4.74 -18.13
C LEU A 31 4.54 -5.47 -19.48
N VAL A 32 5.69 -6.11 -19.75
CA VAL A 32 5.91 -6.92 -20.95
C VAL A 32 4.92 -8.09 -21.02
N SER A 33 4.68 -8.79 -19.90
CA SER A 33 3.70 -9.88 -19.85
C SER A 33 2.26 -9.43 -20.14
N ARG A 34 1.98 -8.14 -19.98
CA ARG A 34 0.69 -7.48 -20.27
C ARG A 34 0.68 -6.73 -21.59
N GLN A 35 1.68 -6.93 -22.44
CA GLN A 35 1.83 -6.27 -23.74
C GLN A 35 1.89 -4.73 -23.67
N VAL A 36 2.21 -4.17 -22.50
CA VAL A 36 2.42 -2.73 -22.34
C VAL A 36 3.73 -2.35 -23.02
N GLN A 37 3.63 -1.57 -24.09
CA GLN A 37 4.77 -1.20 -24.91
C GLN A 37 5.57 -0.04 -24.31
N TYR A 38 6.89 -0.05 -24.50
CA TYR A 38 7.80 0.99 -24.01
C TYR A 38 7.36 2.44 -24.34
N PRO A 39 6.84 2.77 -25.53
CA PRO A 39 6.41 4.14 -25.84
C PRO A 39 5.30 4.67 -24.92
N LEU A 40 4.40 3.79 -24.43
CA LEU A 40 3.36 4.18 -23.48
C LEU A 40 3.97 4.52 -22.11
N VAL A 41 4.84 3.64 -21.62
CA VAL A 41 5.54 3.83 -20.33
C VAL A 41 6.43 5.06 -20.36
N SER A 42 7.18 5.26 -21.45
CA SER A 42 8.03 6.43 -21.64
C SER A 42 7.24 7.74 -21.63
N ARG A 43 6.05 7.74 -22.23
CA ARG A 43 5.16 8.92 -22.22
C ARG A 43 4.62 9.22 -20.81
N LEU A 44 4.19 8.19 -20.08
CA LEU A 44 3.76 8.31 -18.70
C LEU A 44 4.88 8.84 -17.80
N LEU A 45 6.07 8.23 -17.87
CA LEU A 45 7.22 8.65 -17.08
C LEU A 45 7.62 10.10 -17.38
N LYS A 46 7.66 10.51 -18.66
CA LYS A 46 7.93 11.91 -19.01
C LYS A 46 6.91 12.87 -18.40
N SER A 47 5.63 12.50 -18.39
CA SER A 47 4.58 13.30 -17.76
C SER A 47 4.83 13.43 -16.25
N LEU A 48 5.09 12.30 -15.57
CA LEU A 48 5.36 12.27 -14.13
C LEU A 48 6.61 13.07 -13.76
N TYR A 49 7.68 13.01 -14.56
CA TYR A 49 8.88 13.82 -14.34
C TYR A 49 8.58 15.32 -14.37
N VAL A 50 7.76 15.78 -15.32
CA VAL A 50 7.37 17.19 -15.42
C VAL A 50 6.43 17.58 -14.27
N GLU A 51 5.50 16.69 -13.91
CA GLU A 51 4.56 16.88 -12.81
C GLU A 51 5.30 17.04 -11.47
N VAL A 52 6.12 16.05 -11.09
CA VAL A 52 6.90 16.06 -9.84
C VAL A 52 7.88 17.24 -9.80
N ALA A 53 8.58 17.53 -10.91
CA ALA A 53 9.47 18.69 -10.97
C ALA A 53 8.71 20.03 -10.83
N THR A 54 7.42 20.05 -11.14
CA THR A 54 6.56 21.23 -10.99
C THR A 54 6.02 21.37 -9.57
N SER A 55 5.56 20.27 -8.95
CA SER A 55 4.94 20.29 -7.62
C SER A 55 5.96 20.31 -6.48
N ASP A 56 7.02 19.51 -6.57
CA ASP A 56 7.85 19.16 -5.41
C ASP A 56 9.16 19.94 -5.37
N PHE A 57 9.55 20.55 -6.50
CA PHE A 57 10.78 21.35 -6.62
C PHE A 57 10.51 22.81 -7.01
N PRO A 58 9.56 23.54 -6.40
CA PRO A 58 9.35 24.95 -6.68
C PRO A 58 10.56 25.79 -6.24
N LEU A 59 10.68 27.00 -6.80
CA LEU A 59 11.55 28.03 -6.24
C LEU A 59 10.66 28.99 -5.47
N GLU A 60 11.09 29.39 -4.27
CA GLU A 60 10.47 30.48 -3.53
C GLU A 60 10.34 31.71 -4.46
N ASP A 61 9.12 32.23 -4.58
CA ASP A 61 8.73 33.41 -5.35
C ASP A 61 8.98 33.40 -6.87
N LYS A 62 9.19 32.24 -7.52
CA LYS A 62 9.36 32.17 -8.98
C LYS A 62 8.51 31.11 -9.66
N ARG A 63 7.82 31.50 -10.74
CA ARG A 63 7.21 30.54 -11.68
C ARG A 63 8.29 29.66 -12.30
N LEU A 64 8.11 28.35 -12.20
CA LEU A 64 8.92 27.35 -12.90
C LEU A 64 8.84 27.57 -14.41
N THR A 65 9.97 27.89 -15.04
CA THR A 65 10.06 28.07 -16.49
C THR A 65 10.27 26.74 -17.21
N VAL A 66 9.84 26.65 -18.48
CA VAL A 66 10.07 25.48 -19.34
C VAL A 66 11.56 25.12 -19.43
N SER A 67 12.45 26.12 -19.42
CA SER A 67 13.90 25.89 -19.43
C SER A 67 14.40 25.19 -18.16
N ARG A 68 13.86 25.57 -16.99
CA ARG A 68 14.22 24.91 -15.72
C ARG A 68 13.66 23.49 -15.64
N LEU A 69 12.41 23.29 -16.06
CA LEU A 69 11.83 21.95 -16.14
C LEU A 69 12.63 21.03 -17.06
N SER A 70 13.09 21.55 -18.20
CA SER A 70 13.96 20.81 -19.11
C SER A 70 15.30 20.45 -18.46
N LEU A 71 15.88 21.35 -17.68
CA LEU A 71 17.11 21.11 -16.93
C LEU A 71 16.93 20.04 -15.83
N LEU A 72 15.88 20.15 -15.02
CA LEU A 72 15.63 19.22 -13.90
C LEU A 72 15.27 17.81 -14.37
N THR A 73 14.47 17.71 -15.43
CA THR A 73 13.95 16.42 -15.92
C THR A 73 14.82 15.78 -16.99
N GLY A 74 15.73 16.53 -17.61
CA GLY A 74 16.44 16.12 -18.83
C GLY A 74 15.55 16.01 -20.07
N ILE A 75 14.25 16.36 -19.98
CA ILE A 75 13.30 16.29 -21.08
C ILE A 75 13.42 17.56 -21.94
N HIS A 76 13.48 17.41 -23.26
CA HIS A 76 13.62 18.54 -24.16
C HIS A 76 12.47 19.55 -24.03
N ARG A 77 12.78 20.86 -24.06
CA ARG A 77 11.82 21.97 -23.88
C ARG A 77 10.50 21.85 -24.69
N ARG A 78 10.58 21.37 -25.94
CA ARG A 78 9.40 21.21 -26.82
C ARG A 78 8.45 20.14 -26.25
N GLU A 79 9.02 19.09 -25.69
CA GLU A 79 8.28 17.99 -25.09
C GLU A 79 7.67 18.40 -23.75
N VAL A 80 8.42 19.14 -22.91
CA VAL A 80 7.88 19.73 -21.67
C VAL A 80 6.66 20.60 -21.97
N LYS A 81 6.77 21.50 -22.97
CA LYS A 81 5.65 22.36 -23.37
C LYS A 81 4.44 21.55 -23.81
N ARG A 82 4.66 20.52 -24.65
CA ARG A 82 3.60 19.62 -25.11
C ARG A 82 2.91 18.89 -23.95
N ILE A 83 3.66 18.44 -22.95
CA ILE A 83 3.12 17.77 -21.77
C ILE A 83 2.26 18.74 -20.95
N GLN A 84 2.76 19.96 -20.69
CA GLN A 84 2.00 20.99 -19.95
C GLN A 84 0.71 21.40 -20.66
N GLU A 85 0.72 21.48 -21.99
CA GLU A 85 -0.48 21.78 -22.80
C GLU A 85 -1.51 20.63 -22.80
N GLN A 86 -1.09 19.39 -22.56
CA GLN A 86 -1.95 18.20 -22.53
C GLN A 86 -2.49 17.85 -21.13
N ALA A 87 -1.94 18.45 -20.07
CA ALA A 87 -2.17 18.05 -18.67
C ALA A 87 -3.34 18.76 -17.95
N ALA A 88 -4.29 19.40 -18.64
CA ALA A 88 -5.51 19.90 -17.99
C ALA A 88 -6.40 18.74 -17.49
N PRO A 89 -7.07 18.87 -16.32
CA PRO A 89 -7.12 17.86 -15.25
C PRO A 89 -8.14 16.73 -15.49
N GLY A 90 -8.02 15.54 -14.89
CA GLY A 90 -7.17 15.11 -13.77
C GLY A 90 -7.15 13.59 -13.67
N GLU A 91 -6.55 13.10 -12.58
CA GLU A 91 -6.45 11.68 -12.19
C GLU A 91 -7.68 10.88 -12.63
N ALA A 92 -7.45 9.72 -13.26
CA ALA A 92 -8.53 8.76 -13.42
C ALA A 92 -9.13 8.50 -12.02
N PRO A 93 -10.42 8.79 -11.80
CA PRO A 93 -11.02 8.63 -10.49
C PRO A 93 -10.85 7.18 -10.06
N THR A 94 -10.47 6.97 -8.79
CA THR A 94 -10.57 5.63 -8.20
C THR A 94 -12.00 5.16 -8.38
N PRO A 95 -12.27 4.01 -9.02
CA PRO A 95 -13.63 3.55 -9.24
C PRO A 95 -14.37 3.48 -7.88
N PRO A 96 -15.59 4.05 -7.75
CA PRO A 96 -16.34 4.07 -6.49
C PRO A 96 -16.57 2.68 -5.86
N ALA A 97 -16.57 1.64 -6.69
CA ALA A 97 -16.67 0.25 -6.25
C ALA A 97 -15.45 -0.21 -5.42
N ILE A 98 -14.25 0.30 -5.72
CA ILE A 98 -13.01 -0.08 -5.04
C ILE A 98 -12.94 0.52 -3.63
N THR A 99 -13.42 1.75 -3.45
CA THR A 99 -13.49 2.40 -2.13
C THR A 99 -14.59 1.80 -1.26
N LEU A 100 -15.69 1.35 -1.85
CA LEU A 100 -16.79 0.70 -1.11
C LEU A 100 -16.37 -0.69 -0.59
N GLY A 101 -15.78 -1.53 -1.44
CA GLY A 101 -15.37 -2.87 -1.03
C GLY A 101 -14.37 -2.86 0.14
N ALA A 102 -13.41 -1.92 0.10
CA ALA A 102 -12.46 -1.67 1.19
C ALA A 102 -13.14 -1.39 2.53
N GLN A 103 -14.15 -0.51 2.50
CA GLN A 103 -14.87 -0.08 3.70
C GLN A 103 -15.74 -1.19 4.27
N ILE A 104 -16.36 -2.01 3.41
CA ILE A 104 -17.13 -3.20 3.82
C ILE A 104 -16.20 -4.23 4.48
N VAL A 105 -15.05 -4.55 3.87
CA VAL A 105 -14.07 -5.48 4.45
C VAL A 105 -13.52 -4.95 5.77
N ALA A 106 -13.17 -3.67 5.83
CA ALA A 106 -12.74 -3.04 7.08
C ALA A 106 -13.83 -3.23 8.15
N ARG A 107 -15.06 -2.77 7.91
CA ARG A 107 -16.11 -2.90 8.92
C ARG A 107 -16.38 -4.35 9.33
N TRP A 108 -16.34 -5.31 8.40
CA TRP A 108 -16.51 -6.73 8.71
C TRP A 108 -15.39 -7.30 9.59
N THR A 109 -14.16 -6.84 9.39
CA THR A 109 -12.97 -7.39 10.06
C THR A 109 -12.66 -6.77 11.40
N GLY A 110 -13.44 -5.81 11.90
CA GLY A 110 -13.20 -5.32 13.25
C GLY A 110 -14.18 -4.29 13.79
N GLU A 111 -15.45 -4.37 13.40
CA GLU A 111 -16.51 -3.70 14.15
C GLU A 111 -17.55 -4.72 14.61
N ALA A 112 -17.94 -4.66 15.89
CA ALA A 112 -19.15 -5.34 16.33
C ALA A 112 -20.38 -4.74 15.61
N PRO A 113 -21.39 -5.54 15.22
CA PRO A 113 -21.55 -6.96 15.54
C PRO A 113 -21.01 -7.92 14.45
N TRP A 114 -20.10 -7.45 13.59
CA TRP A 114 -19.60 -8.21 12.42
C TRP A 114 -18.43 -9.14 12.74
N ILE A 115 -17.83 -9.00 13.92
CA ILE A 115 -16.78 -9.88 14.44
C ILE A 115 -17.31 -10.84 15.50
N ASP A 116 -16.61 -11.96 15.71
CA ASP A 116 -16.80 -12.86 16.84
C ASP A 116 -16.08 -12.36 18.10
N ASP A 117 -16.21 -13.10 19.20
CA ASP A 117 -15.61 -12.74 20.50
C ASP A 117 -14.07 -12.87 20.46
N GLU A 118 -13.51 -13.52 19.44
CA GLU A 118 -12.09 -13.63 19.15
C GLU A 118 -11.58 -12.56 18.16
N GLY A 119 -12.42 -11.60 17.77
CA GLY A 119 -12.05 -10.51 16.85
C GLY A 119 -11.96 -10.92 15.38
N ARG A 120 -12.41 -12.12 15.01
CA ARG A 120 -12.41 -12.59 13.62
C ARG A 120 -13.71 -12.23 12.92
N PRO A 121 -13.71 -12.06 11.58
CA PRO A 121 -14.93 -11.79 10.83
C PRO A 121 -15.94 -12.93 11.00
N ARG A 122 -17.11 -12.61 11.55
CA ARG A 122 -18.20 -13.57 11.75
C ARG A 122 -18.81 -13.95 10.39
N PRO A 123 -19.10 -15.23 10.10
CA PRO A 123 -19.95 -15.59 8.97
C PRO A 123 -21.33 -14.93 9.08
N LEU A 124 -21.79 -14.28 8.01
CA LEU A 124 -23.02 -13.48 8.03
C LEU A 124 -24.12 -14.13 7.20
N ARG A 125 -25.35 -14.18 7.70
CA ARG A 125 -26.50 -14.54 6.88
C ARG A 125 -26.62 -13.58 5.69
N ARG A 126 -27.10 -14.04 4.54
CA ARG A 126 -27.25 -13.17 3.35
C ARG A 126 -28.17 -11.98 3.61
N GLN A 127 -29.30 -12.25 4.27
CA GLN A 127 -30.33 -11.29 4.67
C GLN A 127 -30.85 -11.66 6.05
N SER A 128 -31.52 -10.72 6.72
CA SER A 128 -32.27 -10.98 7.94
C SER A 128 -33.57 -10.20 7.89
N ASP A 129 -34.69 -10.88 8.18
CA ASP A 129 -36.01 -10.26 8.30
C ASP A 129 -36.18 -9.57 9.67
N GLU A 130 -35.38 -9.96 10.66
CA GLU A 130 -35.33 -9.37 12.00
C GLU A 130 -34.18 -8.36 12.11
N GLY A 131 -34.54 -7.15 12.56
CA GLY A 131 -33.69 -5.95 12.55
C GLY A 131 -32.51 -5.94 13.51
N ASP A 132 -32.28 -6.99 14.31
CA ASP A 132 -31.16 -7.08 15.27
C ASP A 132 -30.12 -8.15 14.92
N ILE A 133 -30.38 -9.01 13.93
CA ILE A 133 -29.42 -10.05 13.55
C ILE A 133 -28.41 -9.50 12.53
N PRO A 134 -27.10 -9.71 12.71
CA PRO A 134 -26.07 -9.37 11.72
C PRO A 134 -26.29 -10.14 10.42
N SER A 135 -26.30 -9.42 9.29
CA SER A 135 -26.40 -10.00 7.95
C SER A 135 -25.52 -9.23 6.96
N PHE A 136 -25.12 -9.90 5.88
CA PHE A 136 -24.33 -9.29 4.80
C PHE A 136 -25.06 -8.09 4.20
N GLN A 137 -26.38 -8.17 4.04
CA GLN A 137 -27.22 -7.05 3.63
C GLN A 137 -27.03 -5.81 4.51
N ARG A 138 -27.04 -6.00 5.84
CA ARG A 138 -26.88 -4.89 6.78
C ARG A 138 -25.46 -4.35 6.81
N LEU A 139 -24.46 -5.22 6.70
CA LEU A 139 -23.07 -4.81 6.60
C LEU A 139 -22.88 -3.88 5.39
N VAL A 140 -23.35 -4.26 4.20
CA VAL A 140 -23.29 -3.42 3.00
C VAL A 140 -24.05 -2.11 3.21
N ASN A 141 -25.30 -2.18 3.68
CA ASN A 141 -26.15 -1.00 3.88
C ASN A 141 -25.59 -0.03 4.93
N SER A 142 -24.80 -0.53 5.89
CA SER A 142 -24.15 0.34 6.88
C SER A 142 -23.09 1.23 6.23
N VAL A 143 -22.49 0.80 5.12
CA VAL A 143 -21.43 1.52 4.41
C VAL A 143 -22.01 2.35 3.26
N SER A 144 -22.98 1.82 2.51
CA SER A 144 -23.63 2.55 1.43
C SER A 144 -25.06 2.05 1.21
N VAL A 145 -25.99 2.99 1.03
CA VAL A 145 -27.41 2.70 0.75
C VAL A 145 -27.73 2.70 -0.75
N ASP A 146 -26.82 3.16 -1.59
CA ASP A 146 -27.01 3.33 -3.04
C ASP A 146 -26.70 2.06 -3.84
N ILE A 147 -26.12 1.04 -3.19
CA ILE A 147 -25.69 -0.20 -3.83
C ILE A 147 -26.43 -1.39 -3.24
N HIS A 148 -27.04 -2.18 -4.12
CA HIS A 148 -27.83 -3.32 -3.72
C HIS A 148 -26.93 -4.45 -3.16
N PRO A 149 -27.14 -4.94 -1.92
CA PRO A 149 -26.23 -5.90 -1.29
C PRO A 149 -26.09 -7.22 -2.03
N ARG A 150 -27.13 -7.65 -2.75
CA ARG A 150 -27.06 -8.83 -3.62
C ARG A 150 -26.02 -8.65 -4.73
N SER A 151 -25.94 -7.47 -5.34
CA SER A 151 -24.97 -7.19 -6.41
C SER A 151 -23.55 -7.25 -5.89
N VAL A 152 -23.31 -6.76 -4.66
CA VAL A 152 -22.01 -6.86 -3.98
C VAL A 152 -21.67 -8.32 -3.70
N LEU A 153 -22.62 -9.10 -3.18
CA LEU A 153 -22.40 -10.52 -2.87
C LEU A 153 -22.08 -11.34 -4.12
N ASP A 154 -22.88 -11.19 -5.18
CA ASP A 154 -22.69 -11.91 -6.44
C ASP A 154 -21.29 -11.62 -7.02
N GLU A 155 -20.88 -10.35 -6.97
CA GLU A 155 -19.56 -9.93 -7.41
C GLU A 155 -18.44 -10.46 -6.50
N TRP A 156 -18.60 -10.44 -5.18
CA TRP A 156 -17.59 -10.94 -4.24
C TRP A 156 -17.40 -12.45 -4.30
N LEU A 157 -18.45 -13.21 -4.59
CA LEU A 157 -18.37 -14.64 -4.87
C LEU A 157 -17.61 -14.88 -6.18
N ARG A 158 -17.89 -14.09 -7.23
CA ARG A 158 -17.19 -14.15 -8.52
C ARG A 158 -15.70 -13.80 -8.38
N LEU A 159 -15.40 -12.76 -7.61
CA LEU A 159 -14.06 -12.26 -7.30
C LEU A 159 -13.32 -13.14 -6.27
N GLY A 160 -14.02 -14.09 -5.64
CA GLY A 160 -13.46 -14.96 -4.61
C GLY A 160 -12.98 -14.21 -3.36
N ILE A 161 -13.60 -13.06 -3.06
CA ILE A 161 -13.41 -12.29 -1.82
C ILE A 161 -14.20 -12.94 -0.68
N ALA A 162 -15.38 -13.48 -1.01
CA ALA A 162 -16.23 -14.21 -0.07
C ALA A 162 -16.55 -15.62 -0.60
N SER A 163 -17.02 -16.48 0.28
CA SER A 163 -17.62 -17.78 -0.03
C SER A 163 -18.95 -17.94 0.70
N ILE A 164 -19.74 -18.91 0.23
CA ILE A 164 -20.88 -19.42 0.99
C ILE A 164 -20.41 -20.68 1.71
N ASP A 165 -20.59 -20.74 3.02
CA ASP A 165 -20.29 -21.93 3.84
C ASP A 165 -21.40 -22.99 3.75
N GLU A 166 -21.22 -24.09 4.47
CA GLU A 166 -22.16 -25.22 4.49
C GLU A 166 -23.54 -24.84 5.06
N ASP A 167 -23.58 -23.83 5.94
CA ASP A 167 -24.79 -23.30 6.56
C ASP A 167 -25.48 -22.22 5.70
N GLY A 168 -24.93 -21.93 4.52
CA GLY A 168 -25.47 -20.93 3.60
C GLY A 168 -25.15 -19.48 3.97
N ALA A 169 -24.30 -19.27 4.99
CA ALA A 169 -23.82 -17.96 5.39
C ALA A 169 -22.64 -17.50 4.52
N VAL A 170 -22.47 -16.19 4.43
CA VAL A 170 -21.39 -15.55 3.70
C VAL A 170 -20.18 -15.47 4.63
N ALA A 171 -19.09 -16.11 4.25
CA ALA A 171 -17.81 -16.06 4.95
C ALA A 171 -16.80 -15.25 4.14
N LEU A 172 -16.10 -14.34 4.82
CA LEU A 172 -14.96 -13.61 4.23
C LEU A 172 -13.78 -14.57 4.09
N LYS A 173 -13.14 -14.62 2.93
CA LYS A 173 -11.93 -15.44 2.77
C LYS A 173 -10.73 -14.73 3.40
N SER A 174 -9.91 -15.45 4.14
CA SER A 174 -8.75 -14.93 4.88
C SER A 174 -7.72 -14.18 4.01
N GLU A 175 -7.73 -14.43 2.70
CA GLU A 175 -6.91 -13.74 1.68
C GLU A 175 -7.53 -12.41 1.19
N ALA A 176 -8.64 -11.95 1.76
CA ALA A 176 -9.45 -10.82 1.28
C ALA A 176 -8.76 -9.44 1.24
N PHE A 177 -7.52 -9.32 1.72
CA PHE A 177 -6.70 -8.12 1.49
C PHE A 177 -6.23 -8.00 0.03
N VAL A 178 -6.31 -9.09 -0.75
CA VAL A 178 -6.02 -9.10 -2.19
C VAL A 178 -7.14 -9.90 -2.89
N PRO A 179 -8.11 -9.24 -3.56
CA PRO A 179 -9.23 -9.91 -4.23
C PRO A 179 -8.75 -11.04 -5.13
N SER A 180 -9.07 -12.32 -4.85
CA SER A 180 -8.42 -13.44 -5.54
C SER A 180 -8.69 -13.48 -7.06
N ARG A 181 -9.79 -12.87 -7.52
CA ARG A 181 -10.11 -12.49 -8.91
C ARG A 181 -10.50 -11.01 -8.92
N GLY A 182 -10.14 -10.28 -9.97
CA GLY A 182 -10.29 -8.81 -10.04
C GLY A 182 -8.97 -8.10 -10.29
N PHE A 183 -8.54 -8.06 -11.56
CA PHE A 183 -7.27 -7.43 -11.92
C PHE A 183 -7.24 -5.95 -11.54
N GLU A 184 -8.36 -5.25 -11.70
CA GLU A 184 -8.48 -3.82 -11.42
C GLU A 184 -8.34 -3.52 -9.93
N GLU A 185 -9.00 -4.28 -9.05
CA GLU A 185 -8.82 -4.10 -7.60
C GLU A 185 -7.41 -4.47 -7.15
N LYS A 186 -6.86 -5.60 -7.63
CA LYS A 186 -5.46 -5.97 -7.34
C LYS A 186 -4.50 -4.87 -7.78
N ALA A 187 -4.68 -4.33 -8.98
CA ALA A 187 -3.83 -3.27 -9.51
C ALA A 187 -3.95 -1.98 -8.68
N HIS A 188 -5.15 -1.63 -8.21
CA HIS A 188 -5.35 -0.48 -7.35
C HIS A 188 -4.59 -0.61 -6.02
N TYR A 189 -4.78 -1.72 -5.29
CA TYR A 189 -4.12 -1.92 -4.00
C TYR A 189 -2.61 -2.10 -4.12
N VAL A 190 -2.14 -2.85 -5.11
CA VAL A 190 -0.69 -2.97 -5.39
C VAL A 190 -0.11 -1.59 -5.70
N GLY A 191 -0.77 -0.78 -6.52
CA GLY A 191 -0.32 0.59 -6.81
C GLY A 191 -0.23 1.46 -5.55
N ARG A 192 -1.25 1.41 -4.69
CA ARG A 192 -1.26 2.14 -3.42
C ARG A 192 -0.15 1.68 -2.46
N ASN A 193 0.00 0.38 -2.28
CA ASN A 193 0.97 -0.20 -1.36
C ASN A 193 2.40 0.05 -1.83
N LEU A 194 2.69 -0.16 -3.12
CA LEU A 194 4.01 0.10 -3.70
C LEU A 194 4.37 1.59 -3.65
N ARG A 195 3.40 2.49 -3.89
CA ARG A 195 3.61 3.94 -3.74
C ARG A 195 4.03 4.29 -2.31
N ASP A 196 3.29 3.80 -1.32
CA ASP A 196 3.54 4.12 0.09
C ASP A 196 4.86 3.52 0.59
N HIS A 197 5.16 2.28 0.20
CA HIS A 197 6.44 1.64 0.52
C HIS A 197 7.61 2.38 -0.11
N LEU A 198 7.50 2.76 -1.40
CA LEU A 198 8.54 3.53 -2.06
C LEU A 198 8.76 4.90 -1.43
N ALA A 199 7.69 5.59 -1.04
CA ALA A 199 7.80 6.88 -0.35
C ALA A 199 8.49 6.74 1.02
N ALA A 200 8.15 5.70 1.78
CA ALA A 200 8.82 5.40 3.05
C ALA A 200 10.31 5.08 2.86
N ALA A 201 10.63 4.19 1.90
CA ALA A 201 12.01 3.80 1.60
C ALA A 201 12.85 4.99 1.09
N ALA A 202 12.30 5.84 0.21
CA ALA A 202 12.98 7.04 -0.26
C ALA A 202 13.19 8.06 0.87
N GLY A 203 12.17 8.30 1.70
CA GLY A 203 12.30 9.20 2.85
C GLY A 203 13.39 8.75 3.83
N ASN A 204 13.55 7.43 4.03
CA ASN A 204 14.62 6.87 4.84
C ASN A 204 16.01 7.00 4.20
N LEU A 205 16.12 7.20 2.89
CA LEU A 205 17.39 7.50 2.22
C LEU A 205 17.75 9.00 2.32
N ASP A 206 16.75 9.87 2.43
CA ASP A 206 16.91 11.32 2.43
C ASP A 206 17.20 11.90 3.83
N SER A 207 16.75 11.26 4.91
CA SER A 207 16.96 11.74 6.29
C SER A 207 16.94 10.64 7.34
N ASP A 208 17.82 10.79 8.35
CA ASP A 208 17.92 9.89 9.51
C ASP A 208 17.07 10.35 10.72
N GLU A 209 16.44 11.53 10.68
CA GLU A 209 15.85 12.17 11.87
C GLU A 209 14.53 11.52 12.34
N SER A 210 13.80 10.85 11.45
CA SER A 210 12.59 10.11 11.80
C SER A 210 12.29 9.05 10.73
N PRO A 211 13.00 7.91 10.75
CA PRO A 211 12.84 6.90 9.72
C PRO A 211 11.45 6.25 9.82
N PHE A 212 10.80 6.10 8.68
CA PHE A 212 9.63 5.24 8.55
C PHE A 212 9.99 3.80 8.90
N LEU A 213 9.02 3.05 9.41
CA LEU A 213 9.16 1.61 9.64
C LEU A 213 9.24 0.87 8.29
N GLU A 214 10.46 0.69 7.79
CA GLU A 214 10.82 -0.07 6.59
C GLU A 214 11.88 -1.08 7.01
N ARG A 215 11.47 -2.33 7.21
CA ARG A 215 12.33 -3.41 7.74
C ARG A 215 11.97 -4.73 7.07
N SER A 216 12.95 -5.59 6.89
CA SER A 216 12.78 -6.93 6.33
C SER A 216 13.83 -7.87 6.91
N VAL A 217 13.46 -9.13 7.12
CA VAL A 217 14.41 -10.21 7.43
C VAL A 217 14.83 -10.88 6.12
N HIS A 218 16.12 -11.18 5.97
CA HIS A 218 16.66 -11.75 4.74
C HIS A 218 17.45 -13.00 5.05
N TYR A 219 16.99 -14.14 4.52
CA TYR A 219 17.68 -15.42 4.59
C TYR A 219 17.75 -16.04 3.20
N GLY A 220 18.91 -16.60 2.86
CA GLY A 220 19.16 -17.33 1.62
C GLY A 220 19.45 -18.80 1.89
N SER A 221 19.45 -19.61 0.83
CA SER A 221 19.91 -21.01 0.88
C SER A 221 19.17 -21.90 1.89
N LEU A 222 17.88 -21.64 2.10
CA LEU A 222 17.03 -22.46 2.96
C LEU A 222 16.45 -23.66 2.19
N PRO A 223 16.36 -24.86 2.81
CA PRO A 223 15.61 -25.97 2.26
C PRO A 223 14.13 -25.61 2.07
N SER A 224 13.46 -26.20 1.07
CA SER A 224 12.03 -25.92 0.79
C SER A 224 11.13 -26.09 2.01
N ALA A 225 11.35 -27.12 2.82
CA ALA A 225 10.58 -27.34 4.06
C ALA A 225 10.72 -26.19 5.07
N ALA A 226 11.92 -25.60 5.18
CA ALA A 226 12.13 -24.44 6.06
C ALA A 226 11.47 -23.17 5.49
N VAL A 227 11.45 -23.00 4.17
CA VAL A 227 10.71 -21.90 3.52
C VAL A 227 9.21 -22.05 3.76
N GLU A 228 8.66 -23.26 3.66
CA GLU A 228 7.25 -23.54 3.96
C GLU A 228 6.88 -23.21 5.41
N GLU A 229 7.73 -23.60 6.37
CA GLU A 229 7.56 -23.27 7.79
C GLU A 229 7.57 -21.75 8.03
N LEU A 230 8.56 -21.04 7.48
CA LEU A 230 8.65 -19.58 7.58
C LEU A 230 7.47 -18.87 6.90
N SER A 231 6.99 -19.40 5.77
CA SER A 231 5.81 -18.87 5.07
C SER A 231 4.56 -18.97 5.94
N ALA A 232 4.34 -20.12 6.59
CA ALA A 232 3.22 -20.32 7.51
C ALA A 232 3.30 -19.34 8.70
N LEU A 233 4.47 -19.21 9.33
CA LEU A 233 4.71 -18.29 10.43
C LEU A 233 4.48 -16.82 10.01
N ALA A 234 5.03 -16.40 8.87
CA ALA A 234 4.90 -15.04 8.37
C ALA A 234 3.44 -14.67 8.08
N ARG A 235 2.65 -15.61 7.56
CA ARG A 235 1.21 -15.42 7.31
C ARG A 235 0.42 -15.28 8.60
N GLU A 236 0.67 -16.13 9.58
CA GLU A 236 0.02 -16.07 10.89
C GLU A 236 0.34 -14.76 11.60
N ALA A 237 1.63 -14.46 11.79
CA ALA A 237 2.08 -13.24 12.46
C ALA A 237 1.65 -11.97 11.71
N GLY A 238 1.71 -12.00 10.37
CA GLY A 238 1.28 -10.91 9.50
C GLY A 238 -0.22 -10.62 9.63
N GLN A 239 -1.05 -11.67 9.69
CA GLN A 239 -2.49 -11.52 9.89
C GLN A 239 -2.81 -10.95 11.28
N GLU A 240 -2.16 -11.47 12.32
CA GLU A 240 -2.37 -11.02 13.70
C GLU A 240 -2.08 -9.51 13.84
N VAL A 241 -0.93 -9.04 13.34
CA VAL A 241 -0.56 -7.62 13.45
C VAL A 241 -1.48 -6.71 12.64
N LEU A 242 -1.93 -7.17 11.45
CA LEU A 242 -2.87 -6.41 10.64
C LEU A 242 -4.20 -6.23 11.36
N VAL A 243 -4.76 -7.29 11.95
CA VAL A 243 -6.00 -7.22 12.74
C VAL A 243 -5.83 -6.27 13.91
N ARG A 244 -4.74 -6.40 14.68
CA ARG A 244 -4.47 -5.54 15.83
C ARG A 244 -4.38 -4.05 15.48
N ILE A 245 -3.65 -3.69 14.42
CA ILE A 245 -3.52 -2.28 14.00
C ILE A 245 -4.86 -1.75 13.49
N ASN A 246 -5.58 -2.56 12.73
CA ASN A 246 -6.88 -2.23 12.17
C ASN A 246 -7.91 -1.93 13.27
N ASP A 247 -7.98 -2.77 14.31
CA ASP A 247 -8.89 -2.57 15.45
C ASP A 247 -8.53 -1.31 16.23
N ARG A 248 -7.24 -1.11 16.52
CA ARG A 248 -6.79 0.10 17.22
C ARG A 248 -7.07 1.36 16.41
N ALA A 249 -6.86 1.33 15.10
CA ALA A 249 -7.16 2.46 14.21
C ALA A 249 -8.66 2.82 14.23
N ARG A 250 -9.54 1.81 14.29
CA ARG A 250 -10.99 2.04 14.43
C ARG A 250 -11.37 2.67 15.76
N GLU A 251 -10.86 2.15 16.87
CA GLU A 251 -11.10 2.71 18.20
C GLU A 251 -10.71 4.19 18.25
N LEU A 252 -9.51 4.50 17.75
CA LEU A 252 -9.01 5.87 17.70
C LEU A 252 -9.90 6.76 16.82
N LYS A 253 -10.33 6.26 15.66
CA LYS A 253 -11.23 6.99 14.76
C LYS A 253 -12.61 7.23 15.38
N ARG A 254 -13.19 6.24 16.06
CA ARG A 254 -14.49 6.37 16.75
C ARG A 254 -14.38 7.37 17.91
N GLY A 255 -13.33 7.27 18.73
CA GLY A 255 -13.10 8.21 19.82
C GLY A 255 -12.86 9.64 19.34
N ALA A 256 -12.13 9.83 18.22
CA ALA A 256 -11.97 11.15 17.59
C ALA A 256 -13.32 11.71 17.12
N ALA A 257 -14.18 10.87 16.55
CA ALA A 257 -15.51 11.30 16.11
C ALA A 257 -16.41 11.73 17.27
N GLU A 258 -16.38 11.01 18.39
CA GLU A 258 -17.12 11.36 19.61
C GLU A 258 -16.65 12.70 20.21
N ARG A 259 -15.36 13.04 20.06
CA ARG A 259 -14.80 14.33 20.48
C ARG A 259 -15.00 15.46 19.46
N GLY A 260 -15.58 15.18 18.30
CA GLY A 260 -15.75 16.18 17.23
C GLY A 260 -14.47 16.48 16.45
N GLU A 261 -13.45 15.62 16.51
CA GLU A 261 -12.14 15.75 15.84
C GLU A 261 -12.13 15.08 14.45
N SER A 262 -13.31 14.76 13.90
CA SER A 262 -13.50 14.01 12.65
C SER A 262 -12.97 14.69 11.39
N GLU A 263 -12.70 15.99 11.43
CA GLU A 263 -12.21 16.78 10.28
C GLU A 263 -11.21 17.86 10.74
N GLY A 264 -10.06 17.98 10.07
CA GLY A 264 -9.04 18.97 10.41
C GLY A 264 -7.84 18.98 9.46
N LEU A 265 -7.14 20.12 9.38
CA LEU A 265 -5.97 20.31 8.50
C LEU A 265 -4.75 19.46 8.90
N ASP A 266 -4.73 18.94 10.12
CA ASP A 266 -3.61 18.17 10.69
C ASP A 266 -3.82 16.66 10.62
N HIS A 267 -4.80 16.21 9.84
CA HIS A 267 -5.12 14.80 9.66
C HIS A 267 -4.03 14.09 8.85
N ARG A 268 -3.49 13.03 9.45
CA ARG A 268 -2.47 12.20 8.81
C ARG A 268 -3.06 10.86 8.40
N ARG A 269 -2.56 10.37 7.26
CA ARG A 269 -2.86 9.02 6.78
C ARG A 269 -1.74 8.08 7.17
N ILE A 270 -2.09 6.91 7.69
CA ILE A 270 -1.17 5.80 7.94
C ILE A 270 -1.47 4.64 6.98
N THR A 271 -0.42 3.98 6.51
CA THR A 271 -0.49 2.67 5.84
C THR A 271 0.48 1.75 6.57
N PHE A 272 0.00 0.59 6.99
CA PHE A 272 0.83 -0.51 7.44
C PHE A 272 0.49 -1.71 6.57
N GLY A 273 1.52 -2.37 6.02
CA GLY A 273 1.36 -3.52 5.16
C GLY A 273 2.47 -4.52 5.44
N VAL A 274 2.15 -5.80 5.27
CA VAL A 274 3.09 -6.90 5.38
C VAL A 274 3.13 -7.62 4.04
N TYR A 275 4.32 -8.08 3.65
CA TYR A 275 4.50 -8.90 2.47
C TYR A 275 5.49 -10.01 2.76
N GLU A 276 5.24 -11.15 2.14
CA GLU A 276 6.15 -12.29 2.08
C GLU A 276 6.51 -12.47 0.60
N PHE A 277 7.79 -12.72 0.32
CA PHE A 277 8.26 -13.05 -1.02
C PHE A 277 9.28 -14.18 -0.94
N ASP A 278 8.94 -15.31 -1.54
CA ASP A 278 9.85 -16.41 -1.77
C ASP A 278 10.25 -16.46 -3.26
N ALA A 279 11.51 -16.80 -3.52
CA ALA A 279 11.99 -17.06 -4.87
C ALA A 279 13.15 -18.05 -4.82
N PRO A 280 13.37 -18.82 -5.89
CA PRO A 280 14.57 -19.65 -6.01
C PRO A 280 15.82 -18.78 -5.82
N THR A 281 16.80 -19.30 -5.07
CA THR A 281 18.10 -18.67 -4.93
C THR A 281 18.76 -18.64 -6.30
N ASN A 282 18.64 -17.50 -6.98
CA ASN A 282 19.35 -17.24 -8.24
C ASN A 282 20.56 -16.39 -7.87
N GLU A 283 21.77 -16.86 -8.21
CA GLU A 283 23.05 -16.21 -7.89
C GLU A 283 23.00 -14.70 -8.21
N GLY A 284 22.98 -13.86 -7.17
CA GLY A 284 22.96 -12.39 -7.32
C GLY A 284 22.14 -11.61 -6.30
N ALA A 285 21.33 -12.26 -5.46
CA ALA A 285 20.82 -11.64 -4.23
C ALA A 285 21.88 -11.84 -3.15
N GLY A 286 22.54 -10.75 -2.73
CA GLY A 286 23.62 -10.80 -1.75
C GLY A 286 23.19 -11.52 -0.49
N GLU A 287 24.00 -12.49 -0.07
CA GLU A 287 23.89 -13.13 1.24
C GLU A 287 24.07 -12.05 2.31
N VAL A 288 22.99 -11.71 3.01
CA VAL A 288 23.13 -11.01 4.29
C VAL A 288 23.38 -12.10 5.33
N SER A 289 24.64 -12.21 5.76
CA SER A 289 25.00 -13.01 6.93
C SER A 289 24.12 -12.60 8.11
N GLY A 290 23.54 -13.59 8.82
CA GLY A 290 22.58 -13.40 9.91
C GLY A 290 23.04 -12.46 11.05
N SER A 291 24.32 -12.09 11.09
CA SER A 291 24.89 -11.13 12.04
C SER A 291 24.32 -9.71 11.96
N SER A 292 23.81 -9.27 10.80
CA SER A 292 23.25 -7.91 10.67
C SER A 292 21.78 -7.82 11.11
N ALA A 293 21.03 -8.93 11.03
CA ALA A 293 19.62 -8.99 11.44
C ALA A 293 19.47 -8.98 12.98
N GLU A 294 20.39 -9.60 13.71
CA GLU A 294 20.40 -9.60 15.18
C GLU A 294 20.65 -8.21 15.79
N ARG A 295 21.38 -7.32 15.10
CA ARG A 295 21.63 -5.96 15.59
C ARG A 295 20.42 -5.04 15.45
N ALA A 296 19.65 -5.15 14.37
CA ALA A 296 18.52 -4.26 14.11
C ALA A 296 17.25 -4.57 14.94
N LEU A 297 17.15 -5.78 15.50
CA LEU A 297 16.03 -6.19 16.36
C LEU A 297 16.24 -5.87 17.83
N ASN A 298 17.49 -5.66 18.27
CA ASN A 298 17.84 -5.43 19.68
C ASN A 298 17.88 -3.95 20.10
N GLU A 299 17.65 -3.01 19.18
CA GLU A 299 17.45 -1.59 19.51
C GLU A 299 15.96 -1.31 19.74
N VAL A 300 15.42 -1.85 20.83
CA VAL A 300 14.21 -1.29 21.45
C VAL A 300 14.68 -0.13 22.32
N PRO A 301 14.16 1.10 22.17
CA PRO A 301 14.41 2.12 23.17
C PRO A 301 13.76 1.63 24.45
N GLU A 302 14.58 1.31 25.46
CA GLU A 302 14.07 1.16 26.82
C GLU A 302 13.29 2.44 27.15
N GLY A 303 11.98 2.29 27.29
CA GLY A 303 11.13 3.38 27.74
C GLY A 303 11.69 3.91 29.04
N GLY A 304 12.02 5.19 29.06
CA GLY A 304 12.49 5.89 30.26
C GLY A 304 11.52 5.65 31.40
N GLY A 305 12.00 4.87 32.37
CA GLY A 305 11.37 4.73 33.67
C GLY A 305 11.39 6.06 34.41
N ASP A 306 10.32 6.26 35.17
CA ASP A 306 10.02 7.27 36.18
C ASP A 306 11.19 8.15 36.67
N ALA A 307 10.89 9.45 36.77
CA ALA A 307 11.49 10.32 37.76
C ALA A 307 10.42 11.29 38.30
N ASP A 308 9.98 11.00 39.53
CA ASP A 308 9.28 11.81 40.56
C ASP A 308 8.10 12.73 40.19
#